data_AF-A0A1E9VQJ0-F1
#
_entry.id   AF-A0A1E9VQJ0-F1
#
_cell.length_a   1.000
_cell.length_b   1.000
_cell.length_c   1.000
_cell.angle_alpha   90.00
_cell.angle_beta   90.00
_cell.angle_gamma   90.00
#
_symmetry.space_group_name_H-M   'P 1'
#
loop_
_entity.id
_entity.type
_entity.pdbx_description
1 polymer ?
#
loop_
_entity_poly.entity_id
_entity_poly.type
_entity_poly.pdbx_seq_one_letter_code
_entity_poly.pdbx_strand_id
1 'polypeptide(L)'
;MGLVLSACQSTPIPPKNNPQLAQIRTQIAISLLDMGKLDQAKQQLDAALSADRQFAPAYRTLAKIYQASEDATHQTKAQRLFEKAIELNPKDMQSYMDYGFYLVQMGDLSGALIYFDKPSRAIGYEGRVVAIENMAYIYYHQYEAAKSPTKDDYNNAKSALERALTSGTQHDEIKKSYDKLLSDYKLLSDYK
;
A
#
# COMPACT_ATOMS: atom_id res chain seq x y z
N MET A 1 59.43 12.47 24.21
CA MET A 1 58.77 11.14 24.26
C MET A 1 57.35 11.34 24.76
N GLY A 2 56.37 10.99 23.94
CA GLY A 2 55.00 11.53 23.99
C GLY A 2 54.07 10.89 25.02
N LEU A 3 53.19 11.74 25.54
CA LEU A 3 52.00 11.41 26.31
C LEU A 3 50.98 10.67 25.43
N VAL A 4 50.60 9.46 25.84
CA VAL A 4 49.52 8.69 25.21
C VAL A 4 48.20 9.11 25.85
N LEU A 5 47.39 9.87 25.11
CA LEU A 5 46.00 10.17 25.46
C LEU A 5 45.13 8.94 25.16
N SER A 6 44.71 8.22 26.19
CA SER A 6 43.65 7.21 26.07
C SER A 6 42.31 7.90 25.80
N ALA A 7 41.85 7.84 24.56
CA ALA A 7 40.50 8.23 24.20
C ALA A 7 39.51 7.14 24.69
N CYS A 8 38.66 7.48 25.65
CA CYS A 8 37.49 6.67 25.98
C CYS A 8 36.58 6.60 24.76
N GLN A 9 36.58 5.48 24.05
CA GLN A 9 35.53 5.16 23.11
C GLN A 9 34.27 4.85 23.91
N SER A 10 33.30 5.77 23.94
CA SER A 10 31.95 5.44 24.35
C SER A 10 31.39 4.48 23.31
N THR A 11 31.26 3.21 23.66
CA THR A 11 30.54 2.25 22.83
C THR A 11 29.10 2.76 22.69
N PRO A 12 28.55 2.88 21.45
CA PRO A 12 27.15 3.23 21.28
C PRO A 12 26.33 2.15 21.99
N ILE A 13 25.57 2.54 23.02
CA ILE A 13 24.60 1.64 23.63
C ILE A 13 23.66 1.21 22.49
N PRO A 14 23.58 -0.09 22.14
CA PRO A 14 22.69 -0.52 21.09
C PRO A 14 21.27 -0.07 21.46
N PRO A 15 20.51 0.51 20.52
CA PRO A 15 19.15 0.97 20.81
C PRO A 15 18.40 -0.18 21.45
N LYS A 16 17.77 0.07 22.61
CA LYS A 16 16.99 -0.94 23.33
C LYS A 16 15.85 -1.38 22.42
N ASN A 17 16.04 -2.48 21.69
CA ASN A 17 15.04 -3.04 20.79
C ASN A 17 13.85 -3.54 21.61
N ASN A 18 12.81 -2.73 21.72
CA ASN A 18 11.59 -3.02 22.46
C ASN A 18 10.38 -3.00 21.52
N PRO A 19 10.15 -4.10 20.77
CA PRO A 19 9.07 -4.17 19.79
C PRO A 19 7.68 -4.07 20.44
N GLN A 20 7.52 -4.52 21.68
CA GLN A 20 6.24 -4.40 22.42
C GLN A 20 5.90 -2.94 22.71
N LEU A 21 6.89 -2.15 23.16
CA LEU A 21 6.69 -0.72 23.37
C LEU A 21 6.44 0.00 22.05
N ALA A 22 7.14 -0.36 20.98
CA ALA A 22 6.90 0.19 19.64
C ALA A 22 5.49 -0.13 19.14
N GLN A 23 5.01 -1.37 19.36
CA GLN A 23 3.65 -1.79 19.05
C GLN A 23 2.61 -0.97 19.79
N ILE A 24 2.72 -0.86 21.13
CA ILE A 24 1.76 -0.09 21.95
C ILE A 24 1.72 1.37 21.49
N ARG A 25 2.89 1.99 21.27
CA ARG A 25 2.96 3.37 20.79
C ARG A 25 2.35 3.56 19.40
N THR A 26 2.56 2.59 18.51
CA THR A 26 1.94 2.60 17.17
C THR A 26 0.43 2.47 17.27
N GLN A 27 -0.10 1.62 18.16
CA GLN A 27 -1.54 1.51 18.40
C GLN A 27 -2.13 2.81 18.95
N ILE A 28 -1.45 3.45 19.91
CA ILE A 28 -1.86 4.78 20.41
C ILE A 28 -1.86 5.80 19.27
N ALA A 29 -0.84 5.79 18.40
CA ALA A 29 -0.79 6.68 17.26
C ALA A 29 -1.98 6.48 16.32
N ILE A 30 -2.35 5.23 16.02
CA ILE A 30 -3.54 4.91 15.21
C ILE A 30 -4.80 5.48 15.85
N SER A 31 -5.03 5.25 17.14
CA SER A 31 -6.19 5.83 17.84
C SER A 31 -6.19 7.36 17.85
N LEU A 32 -5.01 8.01 17.91
CA LEU A 32 -4.90 9.46 17.81
C LEU A 32 -5.23 9.96 16.39
N LEU A 33 -4.89 9.21 15.35
CA LEU A 33 -5.29 9.53 13.97
C LEU A 33 -6.80 9.45 13.80
N ASP A 34 -7.45 8.43 14.36
CA ASP A 34 -8.91 8.29 14.33
C ASP A 34 -9.60 9.48 15.03
N MET A 35 -8.92 10.13 15.97
CA MET A 35 -9.39 11.35 16.65
C MET A 35 -8.94 12.66 15.96
N GLY A 36 -8.27 12.59 14.81
CA GLY A 36 -7.75 13.76 14.07
C GLY A 36 -6.53 14.43 14.71
N LYS A 37 -5.90 13.82 15.73
CA LYS A 37 -4.78 14.38 16.49
C LYS A 37 -3.43 14.06 15.83
N LEU A 38 -3.21 14.65 14.65
CA LEU A 38 -2.10 14.31 13.76
C LEU A 38 -0.71 14.46 14.39
N ASP A 39 -0.44 15.58 15.07
CA ASP A 39 0.89 15.85 15.64
C ASP A 39 1.20 14.93 16.82
N GLN A 40 0.21 14.62 17.64
CA GLN A 40 0.37 13.67 18.75
C GLN A 40 0.60 12.25 18.22
N ALA A 41 -0.07 11.87 17.13
CA ALA A 41 0.17 10.58 16.48
C ALA A 41 1.61 10.48 15.95
N LYS A 42 2.13 11.53 15.29
CA LYS A 42 3.53 11.58 14.85
C LYS A 42 4.51 11.42 16.01
N GLN A 43 4.28 12.14 17.12
CA GLN A 43 5.13 12.01 18.32
C GLN A 43 5.15 10.58 18.88
N GLN A 44 4.00 9.88 18.89
CA GLN A 44 3.96 8.48 19.32
C GLN A 44 4.68 7.54 18.35
N LEU A 45 4.61 7.81 17.04
CA LEU A 45 5.35 7.04 16.03
C LEU A 45 6.86 7.27 16.13
N ASP A 46 7.31 8.50 16.37
CA ASP A 46 8.73 8.80 16.60
C ASP A 46 9.24 8.09 17.87
N ALA A 47 8.43 8.07 18.93
CA ALA A 47 8.74 7.32 20.14
C ALA A 47 8.69 5.80 19.92
N ALA A 48 7.82 5.30 19.03
CA ALA A 48 7.80 3.89 18.62
C ALA A 48 9.09 3.51 17.90
N LEU A 49 9.52 4.31 16.92
CA LEU A 49 10.75 4.10 16.16
C LEU A 49 12.02 4.30 17.00
N SER A 50 11.94 5.10 18.06
CA SER A 50 13.01 5.19 19.06
C SER A 50 13.12 3.93 19.92
N ALA A 51 12.00 3.24 20.17
CA ALA A 51 11.95 1.97 20.91
C ALA A 51 12.33 0.77 20.02
N ASP A 52 11.93 0.76 18.75
CA ASP A 52 12.38 -0.23 17.78
C ASP A 52 12.42 0.39 16.38
N ARG A 53 13.63 0.60 15.86
CA ARG A 53 13.88 1.18 14.54
C ARG A 53 13.55 0.23 13.40
N GLN A 54 13.23 -1.03 13.67
CA GLN A 54 12.86 -2.03 12.68
C GLN A 54 11.37 -2.37 12.73
N PHE A 55 10.58 -1.64 13.54
CA PHE A 55 9.15 -1.89 13.68
C PHE A 55 8.36 -1.40 12.46
N ALA A 56 8.22 -2.27 11.46
CA ALA A 56 7.56 -1.99 10.18
C ALA A 56 6.17 -1.30 10.30
N PRO A 57 5.27 -1.69 11.23
CA PRO A 57 3.96 -1.04 11.34
C PRO A 57 4.00 0.45 11.68
N ALA A 58 5.04 0.91 12.39
CA ALA A 58 5.22 2.34 12.67
C ALA A 58 5.55 3.12 11.38
N TYR A 59 6.43 2.58 10.53
CA TYR A 59 6.74 3.16 9.22
C TYR A 59 5.50 3.25 8.32
N ARG A 60 4.72 2.16 8.24
CA ARG A 60 3.46 2.13 7.47
C ARG A 60 2.47 3.18 7.98
N THR A 61 2.28 3.27 9.29
CA THR A 61 1.36 4.25 9.89
C THR A 61 1.83 5.69 9.63
N LEU A 62 3.14 5.94 9.73
CA LEU A 62 3.72 7.24 9.41
C LEU A 62 3.59 7.57 7.91
N ALA A 63 3.70 6.59 7.03
CA ALA A 63 3.48 6.77 5.60
C ALA A 63 2.06 7.27 5.30
N LYS A 64 1.04 6.64 5.91
CA LYS A 64 -0.37 7.07 5.78
C LYS A 64 -0.60 8.51 6.22
N ILE A 65 0.10 8.96 7.27
CA ILE A 65 0.05 10.35 7.72
C ILE A 65 0.56 11.30 6.64
N TYR A 66 1.67 10.97 5.98
CA TYR A 66 2.23 11.80 4.91
C TYR A 66 1.46 11.69 3.59
N GLN A 67 0.84 10.54 3.33
CA GLN A 67 -0.04 10.33 2.17
C GLN A 67 -1.27 11.27 2.17
N ALA A 68 -1.77 11.66 3.34
CA ALA A 68 -2.91 12.56 3.47
C ALA A 68 -2.60 14.01 3.01
N SER A 69 -1.35 14.33 2.70
CA SER A 69 -0.91 15.65 2.26
C SER A 69 -0.87 15.75 0.73
N GLU A 70 -1.30 16.88 0.19
CA GLU A 70 -1.15 17.22 -1.24
C GLU A 70 0.25 17.71 -1.60
N ASP A 71 1.06 18.09 -0.61
CA ASP A 71 2.45 18.51 -0.81
C ASP A 71 3.35 17.39 -1.36
N ALA A 72 4.07 17.68 -2.45
CA ALA A 72 4.93 16.72 -3.15
C ALA A 72 6.10 16.19 -2.27
N THR A 73 6.58 16.99 -1.32
CA THR A 73 7.63 16.56 -0.38
C THR A 73 7.08 15.49 0.56
N HIS A 74 5.87 15.70 1.07
CA HIS A 74 5.18 14.71 1.90
C HIS A 74 4.82 13.44 1.11
N GLN A 75 4.39 13.55 -0.14
CA GLN A 75 4.16 12.38 -1.01
C GLN A 75 5.44 11.54 -1.17
N THR A 76 6.55 12.19 -1.55
CA THR A 76 7.85 11.52 -1.66
C THR A 76 8.27 10.83 -0.35
N LYS A 77 7.97 11.46 0.79
CA LYS A 77 8.23 10.89 2.10
C LYS A 77 7.33 9.68 2.41
N ALA A 78 6.05 9.74 2.07
CA ALA A 78 5.12 8.63 2.23
C ALA A 78 5.60 7.40 1.45
N GLN A 79 6.00 7.59 0.19
CA GLN A 79 6.57 6.53 -0.65
C GLN A 79 7.74 5.81 0.03
N ARG A 80 8.76 6.56 0.47
CA ARG A 80 9.95 5.99 1.14
C ARG A 80 9.59 5.22 2.42
N LEU A 81 8.58 5.69 3.15
CA LEU A 81 8.14 5.05 4.38
C LEU A 81 7.38 3.74 4.10
N PHE A 82 6.57 3.68 3.06
CA PHE A 82 5.94 2.44 2.61
C PHE A 82 6.97 1.41 2.14
N GLU A 83 7.92 1.84 1.30
CA GLU A 83 9.03 1.00 0.85
C GLU A 83 9.82 0.45 2.03
N LYS A 84 10.10 1.29 3.05
CA LYS A 84 10.80 0.84 4.26
C LYS A 84 9.98 -0.16 5.08
N ALA A 85 8.67 0.04 5.22
CA ALA A 85 7.80 -0.90 5.93
C ALA A 85 7.83 -2.29 5.26
N ILE A 86 7.76 -2.32 3.92
CA ILE A 86 7.83 -3.55 3.12
C ILE A 86 9.21 -4.21 3.21
N GLU A 87 10.29 -3.42 3.15
CA GLU A 87 11.66 -3.92 3.31
C GLU A 87 11.85 -4.62 4.67
N LEU A 88 11.35 -3.99 5.75
CA LEU A 88 11.47 -4.50 7.11
C LEU A 88 10.57 -5.73 7.37
N ASN A 89 9.37 -5.76 6.77
CA ASN A 89 8.50 -6.93 6.85
C ASN A 89 7.87 -7.27 5.49
N PRO A 90 8.56 -8.06 4.65
CA PRO A 90 8.06 -8.44 3.33
C PRO A 90 6.83 -9.36 3.39
N LYS A 91 6.41 -9.85 4.56
CA LYS A 91 5.23 -10.71 4.71
C LYS A 91 3.97 -9.94 5.10
N ASP A 92 4.09 -8.65 5.44
CA ASP A 92 2.94 -7.83 5.81
C ASP A 92 2.15 -7.39 4.57
N MET A 93 1.13 -8.17 4.21
CA MET A 93 0.26 -7.88 3.07
C MET A 93 -0.45 -6.53 3.19
N GLN A 94 -0.69 -6.03 4.40
CA GLN A 94 -1.31 -4.73 4.59
C GLN A 94 -0.37 -3.58 4.18
N SER A 95 0.96 -3.72 4.37
CA SER A 95 1.93 -2.75 3.86
C SER A 95 1.90 -2.67 2.33
N TYR A 96 1.77 -3.81 1.65
CA TYR A 96 1.60 -3.85 0.19
C TYR A 96 0.28 -3.20 -0.26
N MET A 97 -0.83 -3.50 0.43
CA MET A 97 -2.13 -2.88 0.14
C MET A 97 -2.10 -1.37 0.31
N ASP A 98 -1.61 -0.87 1.46
CA ASP A 98 -1.57 0.56 1.74
C ASP A 98 -0.67 1.30 0.72
N TYR A 99 0.45 0.68 0.30
CA TYR A 99 1.29 1.27 -0.74
C TYR A 99 0.62 1.26 -2.13
N GLY A 100 -0.06 0.17 -2.48
CA GLY A 100 -0.86 0.11 -3.70
C GLY A 100 -1.93 1.21 -3.77
N PHE A 101 -2.64 1.45 -2.66
CA PHE A 101 -3.60 2.56 -2.57
C PHE A 101 -2.94 3.93 -2.70
N TYR A 102 -1.78 4.14 -2.08
CA TYR A 102 -1.01 5.37 -2.27
C TYR A 102 -0.64 5.58 -3.75
N LEU A 103 -0.22 4.54 -4.46
CA LEU A 103 0.11 4.64 -5.89
C LEU A 103 -1.11 4.94 -6.76
N VAL A 104 -2.28 4.37 -6.44
CA VAL A 104 -3.56 4.74 -7.08
C VAL A 104 -3.85 6.23 -6.87
N GLN A 105 -3.71 6.74 -5.64
CA GLN A 105 -3.90 8.17 -5.34
C GLN A 105 -2.94 9.06 -6.15
N MET A 106 -1.75 8.58 -6.45
CA MET A 106 -0.76 9.29 -7.28
C MET A 106 -0.93 9.08 -8.78
N GLY A 107 -1.92 8.31 -9.20
CA GLY A 107 -2.17 7.99 -10.61
C GLY A 107 -1.20 6.97 -11.20
N ASP A 108 -0.28 6.41 -10.41
CA ASP A 108 0.60 5.32 -10.84
C ASP A 108 -0.13 3.97 -10.75
N LEU A 109 -1.05 3.77 -11.68
CA LEU A 109 -1.86 2.55 -11.74
C LEU A 109 -1.02 1.31 -12.04
N SER A 110 0.02 1.44 -12.86
CA SER A 110 0.94 0.34 -13.20
C SER A 110 1.74 -0.09 -11.97
N GLY A 111 2.26 0.87 -11.19
CA GLY A 111 2.91 0.60 -9.92
C GLY A 111 1.96 -0.03 -8.91
N ALA A 112 0.72 0.47 -8.80
CA ALA A 112 -0.27 -0.08 -7.88
C ALA A 112 -0.57 -1.57 -8.15
N LEU A 113 -0.69 -1.98 -9.42
CA LEU A 113 -0.89 -3.38 -9.80
C LEU A 113 0.23 -4.30 -9.27
N ILE A 114 1.49 -3.85 -9.28
CA ILE A 114 2.63 -4.60 -8.74
C ILE A 114 2.44 -4.86 -7.23
N TYR A 115 2.00 -3.85 -6.48
CA TYR A 115 1.84 -3.98 -5.03
C TYR A 115 0.54 -4.69 -4.62
N PHE A 116 -0.50 -4.72 -5.46
CA PHE A 116 -1.68 -5.55 -5.23
C PHE A 116 -1.50 -7.03 -5.59
N ASP A 117 -0.55 -7.36 -6.48
CA ASP A 117 -0.35 -8.74 -6.95
C ASP A 117 -0.04 -9.74 -5.81
N LYS A 118 0.83 -9.36 -4.87
CA LYS A 118 1.17 -10.26 -3.75
C LYS A 118 0.00 -10.47 -2.78
N PRO A 119 -0.68 -9.43 -2.24
CA PRO A 119 -1.90 -9.60 -1.46
C PRO A 119 -3.00 -10.40 -2.17
N SER A 120 -3.19 -10.23 -3.48
CA SER A 120 -4.22 -10.92 -4.26
C SER A 120 -4.07 -12.45 -4.29
N ARG A 121 -2.85 -12.95 -4.01
CA ARG A 121 -2.49 -14.37 -3.99
C ARG A 121 -2.30 -14.94 -2.58
N ALA A 122 -2.33 -14.10 -1.54
CA ALA A 122 -2.10 -14.50 -0.16
C ALA A 122 -3.36 -15.16 0.44
N ILE A 123 -3.46 -16.48 0.37
CA ILE A 123 -4.56 -17.24 0.98
C ILE A 123 -4.55 -17.03 2.51
N GLY A 124 -5.71 -16.70 3.08
CA GLY A 124 -5.86 -16.39 4.50
C GLY A 124 -5.64 -14.91 4.86
N TYR A 125 -5.18 -14.07 3.92
CA TYR A 125 -5.19 -12.62 4.12
C TYR A 125 -6.61 -12.07 3.92
N GLU A 126 -7.15 -11.39 4.94
CA GLU A 126 -8.50 -10.83 4.92
C GLU A 126 -8.71 -9.84 3.76
N GLY A 127 -7.72 -8.98 3.49
CA GLY A 127 -7.76 -8.01 2.39
C GLY A 127 -7.48 -8.59 1.00
N ARG A 128 -7.40 -9.93 0.85
CA ARG A 128 -7.09 -10.57 -0.45
C ARG A 128 -8.12 -10.22 -1.52
N VAL A 129 -9.41 -10.28 -1.18
CA VAL A 129 -10.50 -9.98 -2.13
C VAL A 129 -10.42 -8.52 -2.56
N VAL A 130 -10.19 -7.61 -1.61
CA VAL A 130 -9.99 -6.18 -1.88
C VAL A 130 -8.82 -5.95 -2.85
N ALA A 131 -7.71 -6.69 -2.72
CA ALA A 131 -6.60 -6.59 -3.66
C ALA A 131 -7.00 -7.01 -5.09
N ILE A 132 -7.75 -8.11 -5.21
CA ILE A 132 -8.25 -8.62 -6.51
C ILE A 132 -9.20 -7.59 -7.15
N GLU A 133 -10.10 -7.02 -6.37
CA GLU A 133 -11.05 -6.01 -6.83
C GLU A 133 -10.33 -4.76 -7.33
N ASN A 134 -9.35 -4.25 -6.58
CA ASN A 134 -8.58 -3.08 -7.00
C ASN A 134 -7.85 -3.32 -8.32
N MET A 135 -7.27 -4.52 -8.52
CA MET A 135 -6.67 -4.87 -9.81
C MET A 135 -7.72 -4.90 -10.93
N ALA A 136 -8.91 -5.46 -10.67
CA ALA A 136 -10.00 -5.51 -11.64
C ALA A 136 -10.49 -4.11 -12.03
N TYR A 137 -10.69 -3.22 -11.06
CA TYR A 137 -11.04 -1.83 -11.31
C TYR A 137 -9.97 -1.11 -12.15
N ILE A 138 -8.69 -1.30 -11.84
CA ILE A 138 -7.61 -0.66 -12.60
C ILE A 138 -7.65 -1.12 -14.06
N TYR A 139 -7.67 -2.43 -14.33
CA TYR A 139 -7.69 -2.92 -15.71
C TYR A 139 -8.96 -2.50 -16.47
N TYR A 140 -10.10 -2.52 -15.79
CA TYR A 140 -11.36 -2.09 -16.40
C TYR A 140 -11.35 -0.60 -16.78
N HIS A 141 -10.93 0.28 -15.88
CA HIS A 141 -10.87 1.71 -16.19
C HIS A 141 -9.78 2.07 -17.19
N GLN A 142 -8.67 1.32 -17.24
CA GLN A 142 -7.68 1.46 -18.32
C GLN A 142 -8.28 1.11 -19.68
N TYR A 143 -9.07 0.02 -19.76
CA TYR A 143 -9.80 -0.33 -20.97
C TYR A 143 -10.80 0.75 -21.38
N GLU A 144 -11.63 1.25 -20.43
CA GLU A 144 -12.62 2.29 -20.72
C GLU A 144 -12.01 3.63 -21.14
N ALA A 145 -10.88 4.00 -20.54
CA ALA A 145 -10.21 5.27 -20.85
C ALA A 145 -9.44 5.24 -22.18
N ALA A 146 -9.19 4.06 -22.74
CA ALA A 146 -8.47 3.93 -24.01
C ALA A 146 -9.32 4.44 -25.17
N LYS A 147 -8.77 5.36 -25.99
CA LYS A 147 -9.45 5.85 -27.20
C LYS A 147 -9.75 4.74 -28.21
N SER A 148 -8.86 3.75 -28.29
CA SER A 148 -8.96 2.58 -29.16
C SER A 148 -8.41 1.38 -28.41
N PRO A 149 -9.19 0.75 -27.51
CA PRO A 149 -8.72 -0.37 -26.70
C PRO A 149 -8.29 -1.54 -27.59
N THR A 150 -7.17 -2.15 -27.24
CA THR A 150 -6.65 -3.34 -27.92
C THR A 150 -7.39 -4.60 -27.45
N LYS A 151 -7.18 -5.71 -28.16
CA LYS A 151 -7.67 -7.01 -27.71
C LYS A 151 -7.05 -7.43 -26.39
N ASP A 152 -5.81 -7.03 -26.12
CA ASP A 152 -5.11 -7.33 -24.88
C ASP A 152 -5.68 -6.52 -23.71
N ASP A 153 -6.01 -5.24 -23.92
CA ASP A 153 -6.69 -4.41 -22.91
C ASP A 153 -8.02 -5.04 -22.50
N TYR A 154 -8.82 -5.48 -23.48
CA TYR A 154 -10.07 -6.20 -23.24
C TYR A 154 -9.84 -7.50 -22.46
N ASN A 155 -8.88 -8.33 -22.89
CA ASN A 155 -8.60 -9.62 -22.24
C ASN A 155 -8.12 -9.43 -20.79
N ASN A 156 -7.29 -8.41 -20.54
CA ASN A 156 -6.81 -8.08 -19.20
C ASN A 156 -7.96 -7.64 -18.29
N ALA A 157 -8.79 -6.71 -18.75
CA ALA A 157 -9.98 -6.25 -18.01
C ALA A 157 -10.94 -7.41 -17.73
N LYS A 158 -11.23 -8.23 -18.75
CA LYS A 158 -12.13 -9.37 -18.64
C LYS A 158 -11.62 -10.40 -17.62
N SER A 159 -10.36 -10.82 -17.76
CA SER A 159 -9.73 -11.79 -16.86
C SER A 159 -9.70 -11.31 -15.41
N ALA A 160 -9.40 -10.02 -15.19
CA ALA A 160 -9.37 -9.45 -13.86
C ALA A 160 -10.77 -9.38 -13.21
N LEU A 161 -11.80 -8.98 -13.97
CA LEU A 161 -13.19 -8.98 -13.51
C LEU A 161 -13.71 -10.39 -13.22
N GLU A 162 -13.41 -11.38 -14.06
CA GLU A 162 -13.77 -12.78 -13.80
C GLU A 162 -13.12 -13.32 -12.53
N ARG A 163 -11.84 -12.99 -12.32
CA ARG A 163 -11.14 -13.34 -11.09
C ARG A 163 -11.76 -12.66 -9.87
N ALA A 164 -12.21 -11.41 -9.98
CA ALA A 164 -12.92 -10.72 -8.91
C ALA A 164 -14.28 -11.39 -8.62
N LEU A 165 -15.09 -11.69 -9.64
CA LEU A 165 -16.40 -12.36 -9.50
C LEU A 165 -16.28 -13.73 -8.82
N THR A 166 -15.22 -14.48 -9.12
CA THR A 166 -14.95 -15.79 -8.52
C THR A 166 -14.25 -15.73 -7.17
N SER A 167 -13.81 -14.54 -6.73
CA SER A 167 -13.09 -14.38 -5.45
C SER A 167 -14.01 -14.31 -4.22
N GLY A 168 -15.33 -14.21 -4.43
CA GLY A 168 -16.32 -13.98 -3.36
C GLY A 168 -16.55 -12.50 -3.05
N THR A 169 -16.26 -11.60 -4.00
CA THR A 169 -16.62 -10.17 -3.92
C THR A 169 -18.11 -9.99 -3.65
N GLN A 170 -18.44 -8.97 -2.86
CA GLN A 170 -19.82 -8.51 -2.62
C GLN A 170 -20.12 -7.18 -3.33
N HIS A 171 -19.16 -6.63 -4.08
CA HIS A 171 -19.33 -5.36 -4.78
C HIS A 171 -20.04 -5.58 -6.12
N ASP A 172 -21.32 -5.22 -6.18
CA ASP A 172 -22.17 -5.33 -7.37
C ASP A 172 -21.59 -4.58 -8.58
N GLU A 173 -20.79 -3.54 -8.33
CA GLU A 173 -20.08 -2.77 -9.35
C GLU A 173 -19.19 -3.66 -10.22
N ILE A 174 -18.51 -4.67 -9.66
CA ILE A 174 -17.67 -5.60 -10.44
C ILE A 174 -18.50 -6.33 -11.49
N LYS A 175 -19.70 -6.79 -11.11
CA LYS A 175 -20.62 -7.46 -12.04
C LYS A 175 -21.13 -6.50 -13.11
N LYS A 176 -21.52 -5.28 -12.72
CA LYS A 176 -21.96 -4.25 -13.67
C LYS A 176 -20.87 -3.92 -14.69
N SER A 177 -19.62 -3.76 -14.24
CA SER A 177 -18.47 -3.52 -15.11
C SER A 177 -18.21 -4.68 -16.07
N TYR A 178 -18.35 -5.93 -15.60
CA TYR A 178 -18.22 -7.12 -16.44
C TYR A 178 -19.30 -7.19 -17.52
N ASP A 179 -20.56 -6.99 -17.15
CA ASP A 179 -21.68 -7.02 -18.09
C ASP A 179 -21.54 -5.92 -19.16
N LYS A 180 -21.12 -4.71 -18.76
CA LYS A 180 -20.83 -3.61 -19.68
C LYS A 180 -19.67 -3.94 -20.63
N LEU A 181 -18.57 -4.48 -20.11
CA LEU A 181 -17.39 -4.87 -20.90
C LEU A 181 -17.76 -5.85 -22.03
N LEU A 182 -18.62 -6.84 -21.74
CA LEU A 182 -19.08 -7.80 -22.74
C LEU A 182 -19.97 -7.16 -23.82
N SER A 183 -20.82 -6.20 -23.43
CA SER A 183 -21.67 -5.46 -24.37
C SER A 183 -20.83 -4.62 -25.33
N ASP A 184 -19.84 -3.88 -24.82
CA ASP A 184 -19.00 -2.99 -25.63
C ASP A 184 -18.18 -3.77 -26.67
N TYR A 185 -17.67 -4.95 -26.30
CA TYR A 185 -16.92 -5.80 -27.22
C TYR A 185 -17.77 -6.37 -28.36
N LYS A 186 -19.02 -6.76 -28.07
CA LYS A 186 -19.94 -7.26 -29.11
C LYS A 186 -20.21 -6.21 -30.18
N LEU A 187 -20.40 -4.95 -29.76
CA LEU A 187 -20.55 -3.84 -30.70
C LEU A 187 -19.31 -3.70 -31.59
N LEU A 188 -18.10 -3.75 -31.01
CA LEU A 188 -16.85 -3.66 -31.78
C LEU A 188 -16.64 -4.82 -32.77
N SER A 189 -17.11 -6.03 -32.44
CA SER A 189 -17.01 -7.18 -33.35
C SER A 189 -17.99 -7.13 -34.51
N ASP A 190 -19.16 -6.52 -34.32
CA ASP A 190 -20.20 -6.42 -35.36
C ASP A 190 -19.86 -5.35 -36.44
N TYR A 191 -18.86 -4.48 -36.19
CA TYR A 191 -18.39 -3.44 -37.11
C TYR A 191 -17.18 -3.85 -37.99
N LYS A 192 -16.61 -5.05 -37.82
CA LYS A 192 -15.45 -5.55 -38.59
C LYS A 192 -15.84 -6.65 -39.56
#